data_AF-A0A836QLF9-F1
#
_entry.id   AF-A0A836QLF9-F1
#
_cell.length_a   1.000
_cell.length_b   1.000
_cell.length_c   1.000
_cell.angle_alpha   90.00
_cell.angle_beta   90.00
_cell.angle_gamma   90.00
#
_symmetry.space_group_name_H-M   'P 1'
#
loop_
_entity.id
_entity.type
_entity.pdbx_description
1 polymer ?
#
loop_
_entity_poly.entity_id
_entity_poly.type
_entity_poly.pdbx_seq_one_letter_code
_entity_poly.pdbx_strand_id
1 'polypeptide(L)'
;MALPERMKFESGVHRVQRVPKTETSGRIHTSAATVAVLPEAEEVDIQIDDKDLRIDVFRASGPGGQSVNTTDSAVRITHLPTGTVVSQQDEKSQHKNRAKGMRIMRARLYEQKRAVQAEERAADRRSQVGSGDRSERVRTYNFPQGRITDHRINVSEFDMDKMLRGELLDPFIDALLANDQANRLAELG
;
A
#
# COMPACT_ATOMS: atom_id res chain seq x y z
N MET A 1 13.70 13.02 -13.19
CA MET A 1 13.35 11.82 -12.40
C MET A 1 12.20 12.20 -11.47
N ALA A 2 11.18 11.36 -11.35
CA ALA A 2 10.02 11.72 -10.53
C ALA A 2 10.38 11.70 -9.03
N LEU A 3 9.76 12.56 -8.21
CA LEU A 3 10.01 12.66 -6.76
C LEU A 3 9.92 11.29 -6.03
N PRO A 4 8.96 10.40 -6.35
CA PRO A 4 8.87 9.08 -5.71
C PRO A 4 10.09 8.17 -5.99
N GLU A 5 10.67 8.27 -7.19
CA GLU A 5 11.82 7.43 -7.59
C GLU A 5 13.11 7.85 -6.89
N ARG A 6 13.22 9.12 -6.49
CA ARG A 6 14.33 9.63 -5.67
C ARG A 6 14.15 9.27 -4.20
N MET A 7 12.92 9.42 -3.70
CA MET A 7 12.62 9.16 -2.29
C MET A 7 12.68 7.68 -1.90
N LYS A 8 12.61 6.73 -2.85
CA LYS A 8 12.77 5.29 -2.55
C LYS A 8 14.06 4.98 -1.78
N PHE A 9 15.12 5.77 -1.95
CA PHE A 9 16.37 5.59 -1.23
C PHE A 9 16.32 6.05 0.24
N GLU A 10 15.23 6.69 0.68
CA GLU A 10 14.99 7.01 2.08
C GLU A 10 14.19 5.92 2.80
N SER A 11 13.76 4.85 2.11
CA SER A 11 13.10 3.74 2.79
C SER A 11 14.09 2.95 3.63
N GLY A 12 13.69 2.56 4.84
CA GLY A 12 14.48 1.71 5.74
C GLY A 12 14.56 2.24 7.18
N VAL A 13 15.50 1.69 7.95
CA VAL A 13 15.70 2.06 9.35
C VAL A 13 16.74 3.18 9.49
N HIS A 14 16.34 4.31 10.07
CA HIS A 14 17.16 5.47 10.37
C HIS A 14 17.51 5.47 11.86
N ARG A 15 18.80 5.34 12.17
CA ARG A 15 19.29 5.28 13.55
C ARG A 15 19.78 6.65 13.99
N VAL A 16 19.41 7.10 15.19
CA VAL A 16 19.90 8.35 15.79
C VAL A 16 20.64 8.07 17.10
N GLN A 17 21.77 8.75 17.30
CA GLN A 17 22.54 8.75 18.54
C GLN A 17 22.60 10.19 19.05
N ARG A 18 21.94 10.46 20.18
CA ARG A 18 21.86 11.80 20.79
C ARG A 18 21.58 11.73 22.28
N VAL A 19 21.77 12.84 22.99
CA VAL A 19 21.18 13.02 24.32
C VAL A 19 19.71 13.44 24.13
N PRO A 20 18.73 12.63 24.55
CA PRO A 20 17.32 12.98 24.36
C PRO A 20 16.90 14.07 25.35
N LYS A 21 15.86 14.84 24.99
CA LYS A 21 15.35 15.95 25.82
C LYS A 21 14.83 15.50 27.20
N THR A 22 14.47 14.23 27.33
CA THR A 22 13.96 13.63 28.57
C THR A 22 15.05 13.10 29.49
N GLU A 23 16.33 13.22 29.11
CA GLU A 23 17.48 12.69 29.86
C GLU A 23 18.21 13.80 30.60
N THR A 24 18.45 13.60 31.90
CA THR A 24 19.03 14.59 32.81
C THR A 24 20.54 14.41 32.97
N SER A 25 21.06 13.19 32.81
CA SER A 25 22.48 12.86 33.05
C SER A 25 23.41 13.16 31.85
N GLY A 26 22.88 13.62 30.72
CA GLY A 26 23.68 13.82 29.50
C GLY A 26 24.11 12.52 28.81
N ARG A 27 23.49 11.38 29.14
CA ARG A 27 23.83 10.09 28.52
C ARG A 27 23.33 10.04 27.07
N ILE A 28 24.17 9.54 26.17
CA ILE A 28 23.80 9.34 24.77
C ILE A 28 22.93 8.09 24.65
N HIS A 29 21.73 8.26 24.10
CA HIS A 29 20.82 7.17 23.77
C HIS A 29 20.87 6.90 22.27
N THR A 30 20.70 5.62 21.90
CA THR A 30 20.52 5.20 20.52
C THR A 30 19.04 4.87 20.31
N SER A 31 18.41 5.54 19.36
CA SER A 31 17.03 5.26 18.92
C SER A 31 17.02 4.94 17.44
N ALA A 32 15.94 4.33 16.96
CA ALA A 32 15.71 4.06 15.55
C ALA A 32 14.31 4.54 15.16
N ALA A 33 14.16 4.96 13.91
CA ALA A 33 12.90 5.31 13.27
C ALA A 33 12.87 4.65 11.90
N THR A 34 11.70 4.19 11.47
CA THR A 34 11.55 3.52 10.18
C THR A 34 10.80 4.41 9.22
N VAL A 35 11.22 4.41 7.96
CA VAL A 35 10.64 5.21 6.89
C VAL A 35 10.20 4.26 5.79
N ALA A 36 8.93 4.38 5.37
CA ALA A 36 8.39 3.67 4.23
C ALA A 36 7.98 4.69 3.17
N VAL A 37 8.37 4.43 1.93
CA VAL A 37 8.05 5.26 0.77
C VAL A 37 7.18 4.43 -0.16
N LEU A 38 5.92 4.80 -0.23
CA LEU A 38 4.92 4.16 -1.07
C LEU A 38 4.41 5.19 -2.10
N PRO A 39 4.12 4.77 -3.34
CA PRO A 39 3.46 5.63 -4.30
C PRO A 39 2.09 6.06 -3.78
N GLU A 40 1.60 7.20 -4.30
CA GLU A 40 0.25 7.68 -4.00
C GLU A 40 -0.78 6.64 -4.44
N ALA A 41 -1.81 6.44 -3.61
CA ALA A 41 -2.85 5.46 -3.91
C ALA A 41 -3.84 6.06 -4.91
N GLU A 42 -4.01 5.39 -6.05
CA GLU A 42 -5.07 5.72 -7.00
C GLU A 42 -6.44 5.26 -6.49
N GLU A 43 -7.50 5.96 -6.89
CA GLU A 43 -8.86 5.54 -6.58
C GLU A 43 -9.19 4.23 -7.28
N VAL A 44 -9.78 3.31 -6.52
CA VAL A 44 -10.20 2.01 -7.05
C VAL A 44 -11.52 2.18 -7.80
N ASP A 45 -11.45 2.46 -9.09
CA ASP A 45 -12.62 2.34 -9.96
C ASP A 45 -12.86 0.87 -10.33
N ILE A 46 -14.14 0.49 -10.36
CA ILE A 46 -14.59 -0.83 -10.79
C ILE A 46 -15.59 -0.67 -11.91
N GLN A 47 -15.08 -0.95 -13.10
CA GLN A 47 -15.87 -1.17 -14.28
C GLN A 47 -16.27 -2.65 -14.30
N ILE A 48 -17.58 -2.89 -14.47
CA ILE A 48 -18.13 -4.24 -14.60
C ILE A 48 -18.68 -4.32 -16.01
N ASP A 49 -18.07 -5.14 -16.84
CA ASP A 49 -18.55 -5.43 -18.18
C ASP A 49 -19.69 -6.45 -18.13
N ASP A 50 -20.75 -6.20 -18.88
CA ASP A 50 -21.91 -7.12 -18.93
C ASP A 50 -21.51 -8.51 -19.46
N LYS A 51 -20.41 -8.62 -20.22
CA LYS A 51 -19.88 -9.89 -20.75
C LYS A 51 -19.31 -10.80 -19.66
N ASP A 52 -18.86 -10.21 -18.55
CA ASP A 52 -18.26 -10.92 -17.42
C ASP A 52 -19.31 -11.36 -16.39
N LEU A 53 -20.59 -11.11 -16.66
CA LEU A 53 -21.70 -11.42 -15.78
C LEU A 53 -22.53 -12.56 -16.33
N ARG A 54 -22.66 -13.62 -15.53
CA ARG A 54 -23.75 -14.59 -15.71
C ARG A 54 -24.94 -14.17 -14.85
N ILE A 55 -26.10 -14.03 -15.47
CA ILE A 55 -27.34 -13.63 -14.79
C ILE A 55 -28.35 -14.76 -14.90
N ASP A 56 -28.57 -15.42 -13.78
CA ASP A 56 -29.53 -16.51 -13.64
C ASP A 56 -30.82 -15.95 -13.01
N VAL A 57 -31.96 -16.18 -13.66
CA VAL A 57 -33.28 -15.73 -13.18
C VAL A 57 -34.06 -16.96 -12.72
N PHE A 58 -34.67 -16.87 -11.55
CA PHE A 58 -35.40 -17.99 -10.95
C PHE A 58 -36.58 -17.50 -10.09
N ARG A 59 -37.40 -18.44 -9.64
CA ARG A 59 -38.55 -18.14 -8.78
C ARG A 59 -38.09 -17.71 -7.40
N ALA A 60 -38.66 -16.62 -6.90
CA ALA A 60 -38.39 -16.16 -5.55
C ALA A 60 -38.82 -17.20 -4.51
N SER A 61 -38.11 -17.28 -3.40
CA SER A 61 -38.48 -18.13 -2.26
C SER A 61 -39.15 -17.29 -1.17
N GLY A 62 -40.27 -17.74 -0.59
CA GLY A 62 -40.85 -17.13 0.60
C GLY A 62 -42.37 -16.89 0.53
N PRO A 63 -42.95 -16.21 1.54
CA PRO A 63 -44.38 -15.94 1.59
C PRO A 63 -44.78 -14.91 0.52
N GLY A 64 -45.55 -15.30 -0.50
CA GLY A 64 -46.09 -14.35 -1.48
C GLY A 64 -47.17 -14.88 -2.42
N GLY A 65 -47.96 -15.84 -1.96
CA GLY A 65 -49.14 -16.33 -2.66
C GLY A 65 -48.84 -16.91 -4.06
N GLN A 66 -49.81 -16.84 -4.97
CA GLN A 66 -49.66 -17.40 -6.32
C GLN A 66 -48.54 -16.73 -7.13
N SER A 67 -48.34 -15.41 -6.96
CA SER A 67 -47.35 -14.64 -7.73
C SER A 67 -45.91 -15.12 -7.51
N VAL A 68 -45.56 -15.56 -6.29
CA VAL A 68 -44.23 -16.10 -6.00
C VAL A 68 -43.98 -17.46 -6.67
N ASN A 69 -45.03 -18.26 -6.87
CA ASN A 69 -44.92 -19.58 -7.48
C ASN A 69 -44.90 -19.54 -9.02
N THR A 70 -45.40 -18.46 -9.63
CA THR A 70 -45.55 -18.34 -11.09
C THR A 70 -44.63 -17.32 -11.73
N THR A 71 -44.11 -16.33 -10.99
CA THR A 71 -43.33 -15.22 -11.55
C THR A 71 -41.84 -15.40 -11.25
N ASP A 72 -41.02 -15.42 -12.30
CA ASP A 72 -39.56 -15.49 -12.18
C ASP A 72 -38.98 -14.09 -11.88
N SER A 73 -38.99 -13.70 -10.61
CA SER A 73 -38.56 -12.35 -10.17
C SER A 73 -37.20 -12.32 -9.48
N ALA A 74 -36.69 -13.45 -8.97
CA ALA A 74 -35.40 -13.50 -8.27
C ALA A 74 -34.24 -13.57 -9.27
N VAL A 75 -33.16 -12.86 -8.96
CA VAL A 75 -31.98 -12.76 -9.82
C VAL A 75 -30.73 -13.17 -9.04
N ARG A 76 -29.89 -14.00 -9.65
CA ARG A 76 -28.55 -14.32 -9.20
C ARG A 76 -27.57 -13.83 -10.26
N ILE A 77 -26.62 -13.02 -9.83
CA ILE A 77 -25.58 -12.45 -10.66
C ILE A 77 -24.27 -13.08 -10.21
N THR A 78 -23.52 -13.64 -11.15
CA THR A 78 -22.18 -14.21 -10.95
C THR A 78 -21.19 -13.43 -11.80
N HIS A 79 -20.19 -12.84 -11.15
CA HIS A 79 -19.04 -12.26 -11.84
C HIS A 79 -18.05 -13.38 -12.15
N LEU A 80 -17.91 -13.73 -13.43
CA LEU A 80 -17.13 -14.87 -13.89
C LEU A 80 -15.63 -14.75 -13.54
N PRO A 81 -14.97 -13.59 -13.70
CA PRO A 81 -13.53 -13.47 -13.42
C PRO A 81 -13.18 -13.67 -11.95
N THR A 82 -14.01 -13.19 -11.03
CA THR A 82 -13.72 -13.26 -9.57
C THR A 82 -14.48 -14.38 -8.86
N GLY A 83 -15.43 -15.03 -9.53
CA GLY A 83 -16.34 -16.00 -8.93
C GLY A 83 -17.35 -15.40 -7.94
N THR A 84 -17.44 -14.07 -7.82
CA THR A 84 -18.30 -13.42 -6.82
C THR A 84 -19.77 -13.59 -7.20
N VAL A 85 -20.57 -14.17 -6.30
CA VAL A 85 -22.00 -14.41 -6.51
C VAL A 85 -22.84 -13.51 -5.60
N VAL A 86 -23.87 -12.88 -6.17
CA VAL A 86 -24.87 -12.08 -5.46
C VAL A 86 -26.26 -12.52 -5.90
N SER A 87 -27.15 -12.77 -4.95
CA SER A 87 -28.56 -13.06 -5.21
C SER A 87 -29.46 -12.02 -4.59
N GLN A 88 -30.56 -11.68 -5.28
CA GLN A 88 -31.48 -10.63 -4.85
C GLN A 88 -32.92 -10.97 -5.28
N GLN A 89 -33.86 -10.89 -4.33
CA GLN A 89 -35.27 -11.28 -4.51
C GLN A 89 -36.28 -10.43 -3.69
N ASP A 90 -35.85 -9.30 -3.14
CA ASP A 90 -36.62 -8.47 -2.23
C ASP A 90 -37.80 -7.77 -2.93
N GLU A 91 -37.66 -7.46 -4.22
CA GLU A 91 -38.67 -6.77 -5.02
C GLU A 91 -39.49 -7.75 -5.86
N LYS A 92 -40.74 -7.38 -6.17
CA LYS A 92 -41.59 -8.17 -7.08
C LYS A 92 -41.12 -8.13 -8.54
N SER A 93 -40.28 -7.16 -8.90
CA SER A 93 -39.80 -6.94 -10.26
C SER A 93 -38.36 -7.42 -10.44
N GLN A 94 -38.15 -8.27 -11.45
CA GLN A 94 -36.83 -8.77 -11.85
C GLN A 94 -35.83 -7.63 -12.13
N HIS A 95 -36.23 -6.58 -12.84
CA HIS A 95 -35.34 -5.46 -13.19
C HIS A 95 -34.86 -4.70 -11.95
N LYS A 96 -35.74 -4.52 -10.96
CA LYS A 96 -35.37 -3.90 -9.67
C LYS A 96 -34.40 -4.78 -8.89
N ASN A 97 -34.64 -6.10 -8.87
CA ASN A 97 -33.73 -7.05 -8.24
C ASN A 97 -32.37 -7.09 -8.94
N ARG A 98 -32.33 -7.06 -10.28
CA ARG A 98 -31.08 -6.96 -11.06
C ARG A 98 -30.32 -5.68 -10.72
N ALA A 99 -30.98 -4.52 -10.71
CA ALA A 99 -30.34 -3.24 -10.39
C ALA A 99 -29.75 -3.23 -8.96
N LYS A 100 -30.51 -3.73 -7.98
CA LYS A 100 -30.05 -3.84 -6.59
C LYS A 100 -28.90 -4.85 -6.45
N GLY A 101 -29.01 -6.00 -7.13
CA GLY A 101 -27.96 -7.01 -7.21
C GLY A 101 -26.66 -6.47 -7.80
N MET A 102 -26.74 -5.70 -8.89
CA MET A 102 -25.58 -5.04 -9.50
C MET A 102 -24.91 -4.03 -8.56
N ARG A 103 -25.69 -3.26 -7.80
CA ARG A 103 -25.15 -2.33 -6.80
C ARG A 103 -24.39 -3.08 -5.69
N ILE A 104 -24.95 -4.19 -5.20
CA ILE A 104 -24.28 -5.03 -4.19
C ILE A 104 -23.03 -5.69 -4.78
N MET A 105 -23.10 -6.17 -6.03
CA MET A 105 -21.96 -6.77 -6.72
C MET A 105 -20.81 -5.76 -6.85
N ARG A 106 -21.09 -4.53 -7.28
CA ARG A 106 -20.08 -3.46 -7.35
C ARG A 106 -19.44 -3.20 -5.98
N ALA A 107 -20.24 -3.11 -4.92
CA ALA A 107 -19.71 -2.91 -3.56
C ALA A 107 -18.79 -4.07 -3.12
N ARG A 108 -19.18 -5.33 -3.37
CA ARG A 108 -18.37 -6.51 -3.02
C ARG A 108 -17.06 -6.56 -3.81
N LEU A 109 -17.13 -6.32 -5.12
CA LEU A 109 -15.93 -6.27 -5.96
C LEU A 109 -15.00 -5.13 -5.50
N TYR A 110 -15.57 -3.99 -5.07
CA TYR A 110 -14.82 -2.85 -4.58
C TYR A 110 -14.06 -3.19 -3.30
N GLU A 111 -14.74 -3.80 -2.33
CA GLU A 111 -14.12 -4.25 -1.10
C GLU A 111 -13.02 -5.29 -1.37
N GLN A 112 -13.26 -6.25 -2.26
CA GLN A 112 -12.26 -7.25 -2.65
C GLN A 112 -11.01 -6.60 -3.26
N LYS A 113 -11.17 -5.74 -4.27
CA LYS A 113 -10.05 -5.07 -4.94
C LYS A 113 -9.30 -4.14 -3.97
N ARG A 114 -10.04 -3.43 -3.10
CA ARG A 114 -9.44 -2.62 -2.03
C ARG A 114 -8.66 -3.45 -1.02
N ALA A 115 -9.17 -4.62 -0.64
CA ALA A 115 -8.49 -5.51 0.30
C ALA A 115 -7.18 -6.03 -0.28
N VAL A 116 -7.20 -6.51 -1.54
CA VAL A 116 -5.99 -6.97 -2.25
C VAL A 116 -4.94 -5.86 -2.33
N GLN A 117 -5.31 -4.67 -2.80
CA GLN A 117 -4.37 -3.55 -2.87
C GLN A 117 -3.84 -3.11 -1.50
N ALA A 118 -4.66 -3.20 -0.45
CA ALA A 118 -4.23 -2.87 0.91
C ALA A 118 -3.26 -3.91 1.45
N GLU A 119 -3.46 -5.19 1.12
CA GLU A 119 -2.57 -6.28 1.47
C GLU A 119 -1.22 -6.17 0.76
N GLU A 120 -1.23 -5.91 -0.55
CA GLU A 120 -0.02 -5.63 -1.34
C GLU A 120 0.77 -4.46 -0.74
N ARG A 121 0.11 -3.32 -0.51
CA ARG A 121 0.75 -2.16 0.13
C ARG A 121 1.27 -2.46 1.53
N ALA A 122 0.57 -3.28 2.31
CA ALA A 122 1.02 -3.69 3.63
C ALA A 122 2.22 -4.64 3.56
N ALA A 123 2.29 -5.52 2.55
CA ALA A 123 3.44 -6.36 2.27
C ALA A 123 4.66 -5.52 1.85
N ASP A 124 4.48 -4.60 0.90
CA ASP A 124 5.53 -3.68 0.44
C ASP A 124 6.08 -2.86 1.59
N ARG A 125 5.20 -2.26 2.41
CA ARG A 125 5.61 -1.49 3.60
C ARG A 125 6.41 -2.36 4.58
N ARG A 126 5.97 -3.59 4.83
CA ARG A 126 6.69 -4.52 5.73
C ARG A 126 8.08 -4.84 5.18
N SER A 127 8.21 -5.03 3.87
CA SER A 127 9.51 -5.32 3.25
C SER A 127 10.48 -4.13 3.37
N GLN A 128 10.00 -2.90 3.26
CA GLN A 128 10.83 -1.70 3.38
C GLN A 128 11.27 -1.40 4.82
N VAL A 129 10.38 -1.63 5.79
CA VAL A 129 10.61 -1.30 7.20
C VAL A 129 11.38 -2.39 7.94
N GLY A 130 11.32 -3.63 7.46
CA GLY A 130 11.98 -4.77 8.08
C GLY A 130 11.44 -5.06 9.49
N SER A 131 12.33 -5.51 10.38
CA SER A 131 12.01 -5.75 11.79
C SER A 131 11.96 -4.46 12.62
N GLY A 132 12.50 -3.36 12.07
CA GLY A 132 12.70 -2.10 12.77
C GLY A 132 13.87 -2.15 13.77
N ASP A 133 14.68 -3.21 13.75
CA ASP A 133 15.84 -3.32 14.62
C ASP A 133 16.94 -2.32 14.23
N ARG A 134 17.66 -1.84 15.24
CA ARG A 134 18.77 -0.87 15.09
C ARG A 134 19.95 -1.42 14.28
N SER A 135 20.01 -2.73 14.06
CA SER A 135 21.04 -3.41 13.27
C SER A 135 20.81 -3.21 11.76
N GLU A 136 19.55 -3.17 11.31
CA GLU A 136 19.10 -3.03 9.91
C GLU A 136 19.18 -1.58 9.38
N ARG A 137 20.01 -0.76 10.00
CA ARG A 137 20.08 0.68 9.71
C ARG A 137 20.59 0.95 8.29
N VAL A 138 19.85 1.75 7.54
CA VAL A 138 20.33 2.32 6.27
C VAL A 138 21.19 3.56 6.54
N ARG A 139 20.82 4.38 7.54
CA ARG A 139 21.54 5.61 7.89
C ARG A 139 21.69 5.78 9.40
N THR A 140 22.83 6.33 9.84
CA THR A 140 23.05 6.74 11.23
C THR A 140 23.27 8.24 11.32
N TYR A 141 22.52 8.90 12.21
CA TYR A 141 22.66 10.30 12.59
C TYR A 141 23.32 10.37 13.97
N ASN A 142 24.59 10.72 14.01
CA ASN A 142 25.38 10.85 15.23
C ASN A 142 25.50 12.34 15.60
N PHE A 143 24.64 12.79 16.51
CA PHE A 143 24.60 14.20 16.95
C PHE A 143 25.88 14.65 17.67
N PRO A 144 26.49 13.87 18.58
CA PRO A 144 27.74 14.28 19.24
C PRO A 144 28.89 14.63 18.28
N GLN A 145 28.94 13.98 17.11
CA GLN A 145 29.98 14.21 16.09
C GLN A 145 29.49 15.06 14.92
N GLY A 146 28.22 15.48 14.92
CA GLY A 146 27.58 16.14 13.77
C GLY A 146 27.55 15.27 12.50
N ARG A 147 27.76 13.95 12.62
CA ARG A 147 28.02 13.05 11.49
C ARG A 147 26.79 12.27 11.06
N ILE A 148 26.57 12.19 9.76
CA ILE A 148 25.57 11.34 9.13
C ILE A 148 26.32 10.31 8.28
N THR A 149 25.98 9.04 8.41
CA THR A 149 26.59 7.96 7.60
C THR A 149 25.50 7.10 6.99
N ASP A 150 25.50 6.96 5.67
CA ASP A 150 24.69 5.98 4.94
C ASP A 150 25.48 4.68 4.80
N HIS A 151 24.99 3.59 5.40
CA HIS A 151 25.72 2.31 5.52
C HIS A 151 25.64 1.47 4.25
N ARG A 152 24.77 1.82 3.30
CA ARG A 152 24.63 1.08 2.02
C ARG A 152 25.83 1.31 1.10
N ILE A 153 26.36 2.54 1.12
CA ILE A 153 27.52 2.95 0.32
C ILE A 153 28.68 3.45 1.18
N ASN A 154 28.52 3.45 2.51
CA ASN A 154 29.49 3.93 3.50
C ASN A 154 29.93 5.40 3.33
N VAL A 155 29.08 6.24 2.73
CA VAL A 155 29.32 7.69 2.61
C VAL A 155 28.95 8.39 3.91
N SER A 156 29.80 9.35 4.32
CA SER A 156 29.58 10.14 5.53
C SER A 156 29.70 11.64 5.28
N GLU A 157 28.80 12.40 5.89
CA GLU A 157 28.79 13.87 5.90
C GLU A 157 28.81 14.39 7.35
N PHE A 158 29.30 15.61 7.57
CA PHE A 158 29.55 16.16 8.91
C PHE A 158 28.74 17.43 9.23
N ASP A 159 27.72 17.73 8.43
CA ASP A 159 26.85 18.89 8.62
C ASP A 159 25.41 18.45 8.94
N MET A 160 25.17 18.16 10.22
CA MET A 160 23.86 17.74 10.72
C MET A 160 22.78 18.78 10.46
N ASP A 161 23.10 20.06 10.57
CA ASP A 161 22.12 21.13 10.40
C ASP A 161 21.62 21.21 8.97
N LYS A 162 22.53 21.14 7.99
CA LYS A 162 22.14 21.08 6.57
C LYS A 162 21.35 19.82 6.23
N MET A 163 21.71 18.67 6.82
CA MET A 163 20.93 17.44 6.63
C MET A 163 19.50 17.60 7.17
N LEU A 164 19.33 18.18 8.36
CA LEU A 164 18.01 18.40 8.96
C LEU A 164 17.18 19.44 8.20
N ARG A 165 17.83 20.39 7.51
CA ARG A 165 17.18 21.32 6.56
C ARG A 165 16.91 20.71 5.19
N GLY A 166 17.35 19.48 4.93
CA GLY A 166 17.17 18.77 3.67
C GLY A 166 18.19 19.12 2.57
N GLU A 167 19.11 20.06 2.82
CA GLU A 167 20.09 20.54 1.83
C GLU A 167 21.12 19.47 1.44
N LEU A 168 21.42 18.52 2.33
CA LEU A 168 22.32 17.40 2.04
C LEU A 168 21.60 16.16 1.52
N LEU A 169 20.26 16.16 1.46
CA LEU A 169 19.52 14.98 1.05
C LEU A 169 19.79 14.61 -0.42
N ASP A 170 19.83 15.61 -1.30
CA ASP A 170 20.09 15.44 -2.73
C ASP A 170 21.46 14.75 -2.99
N PRO A 171 22.59 15.24 -2.45
CA PRO A 171 23.88 14.55 -2.57
C PRO A 171 23.88 13.08 -2.14
N PHE A 172 23.22 12.75 -1.03
CA PHE A 172 23.12 11.36 -0.57
C PHE A 172 22.32 10.50 -1.55
N ILE A 173 21.18 11.00 -2.04
CA ILE A 173 20.33 10.28 -3.00
C ILE A 173 21.07 10.07 -4.31
N ASP A 174 21.76 11.08 -4.82
CA ASP A 174 22.45 11.00 -6.11
C ASP A 174 23.62 9.99 -6.04
N ALA A 175 24.34 9.93 -4.92
CA ALA A 175 25.37 8.92 -4.69
C ALA A 175 24.80 7.49 -4.63
N LEU A 176 23.66 7.31 -3.96
CA LEU A 176 22.95 6.02 -3.89
C LEU A 176 22.41 5.59 -5.26
N LEU A 177 21.89 6.53 -6.04
CA LEU A 177 21.39 6.27 -7.38
C LEU A 177 22.51 5.82 -8.31
N ALA A 178 23.65 6.51 -8.29
CA ALA A 178 24.81 6.13 -9.10
C ALA A 178 25.29 4.70 -8.76
N ASN A 179 25.32 4.35 -7.47
CA ASN A 179 25.68 3.01 -7.00
C ASN A 179 24.66 1.94 -7.44
N ASP A 180 23.35 2.22 -7.32
CA ASP A 180 22.28 1.32 -7.79
C ASP A 180 22.37 1.07 -9.30
N GLN A 181 22.61 2.13 -10.10
CA GLN A 181 22.79 2.01 -11.54
C GLN A 181 24.03 1.17 -11.91
N ALA A 182 25.15 1.40 -11.22
CA ALA A 182 26.38 0.63 -11.44
C ALA A 182 26.18 -0.86 -11.13
N ASN A 183 25.51 -1.18 -10.02
CA ASN A 183 25.22 -2.56 -9.64
C ASN A 183 24.32 -3.27 -10.66
N ARG A 184 23.26 -2.61 -11.15
CA ARG A 184 22.36 -3.18 -12.17
C ARG A 184 23.09 -3.46 -13.48
N LEU A 185 23.98 -2.55 -13.89
CA LEU A 185 24.80 -2.75 -15.10
C LEU A 185 25.76 -3.93 -14.93
N ALA A 186 26.32 -4.12 -13.74
CA ALA A 186 27.20 -5.24 -13.43
C ALA A 186 26.47 -6.60 -13.37
N GLU A 187 25.18 -6.62 -12.99
CA GLU A 187 24.36 -7.85 -13.00
C GLU A 187 23.89 -8.26 -14.40
N LEU A 188 23.86 -7.31 -15.34
CA LEU A 188 23.45 -7.54 -16.74
C LEU A 188 24.61 -7.92 -17.67
N GLY A 189 25.86 -7.73 -17.24
CA GLY A 189 27.07 -8.06 -17.98
C GLY A 189 27.71 -9.36 -17.51
#